data_AF-A0A7K0SIX2-F1
#
_entry.id   AF-A0A7K0SIX2-F1
#
_cell.length_a   1.000
_cell.length_b   1.000
_cell.length_c   1.000
_cell.angle_alpha   90.00
_cell.angle_beta   90.00
_cell.angle_gamma   90.00
#
_symmetry.space_group_name_H-M   'P 1'
#
loop_
_entity.id
_entity.type
_entity.pdbx_description
1 polymer ?
#
loop_
_entity_poly.entity_id
_entity_poly.type
_entity_poly.pdbx_seq_one_letter_code
_entity_poly.pdbx_strand_id
1 'polypeptide(L)'
;MTDTSPSRSASDSPIKVTILPHTHWDREWYAPFQDFRHRLVRLLDEFLPRLEADPSYEHFLLDGQTAVIDDYLEVRPEASEILARLGKSGRLGIGPWAILMDEYMVSGETIIRNLQMGIARAEDFGSAMKVG
;
A
#
# COMPACT_ATOMS: atom_id res chain seq x y z
N MET A 1 -46.59 36.45 7.06
CA MET A 1 -45.82 35.41 6.35
C MET A 1 -44.79 34.87 7.33
N THR A 2 -45.09 33.78 7.99
CA THR A 2 -44.20 33.11 8.95
C THR A 2 -43.23 32.23 8.17
N ASP A 3 -41.94 32.51 8.30
CA ASP A 3 -40.84 31.69 7.80
C ASP A 3 -40.86 30.34 8.50
N THR A 4 -41.29 29.31 7.77
CA THR A 4 -41.28 27.90 8.18
C THR A 4 -40.09 27.21 7.53
N SER A 5 -38.89 27.64 7.86
CA SER A 5 -37.68 26.87 7.54
C SER A 5 -37.51 25.77 8.59
N PRO A 6 -37.46 24.48 8.22
CA PRO A 6 -37.35 23.39 9.18
C PRO A 6 -36.01 23.46 9.92
N SER A 7 -36.04 23.32 11.24
CA SER A 7 -34.84 23.26 12.06
C SER A 7 -34.07 21.97 11.73
N ARG A 8 -32.83 22.12 11.26
CA ARG A 8 -31.92 20.99 11.05
C ARG A 8 -31.63 20.37 12.42
N SER A 9 -32.04 19.11 12.61
CA SER A 9 -31.72 18.31 13.79
C SER A 9 -30.22 18.04 13.86
N ALA A 10 -29.69 17.78 15.06
CA ALA A 10 -28.28 17.48 15.33
C ALA A 10 -27.69 16.26 14.58
N SER A 11 -28.50 15.58 13.75
CA SER A 11 -28.15 14.45 12.88
C SER A 11 -27.64 14.85 11.49
N ASP A 12 -27.46 16.15 11.22
CA ASP A 12 -27.20 16.69 9.87
C ASP A 12 -25.71 17.04 9.62
N SER A 13 -24.80 16.48 10.43
CA SER A 13 -23.37 16.65 10.20
C SER A 13 -22.94 15.81 8.99
N PRO A 14 -22.20 16.38 8.01
CA PRO A 14 -21.73 15.62 6.86
C PRO A 14 -20.85 14.44 7.31
N ILE A 15 -21.11 13.25 6.77
CA ILE A 15 -20.33 12.06 7.05
C ILE A 15 -18.97 12.21 6.36
N LYS A 16 -17.88 12.12 7.14
CA LYS A 16 -16.53 12.05 6.59
C LYS A 16 -16.27 10.64 6.07
N VAL A 17 -16.08 10.51 4.76
CA VAL A 17 -15.66 9.27 4.10
C VAL A 17 -14.20 9.40 3.71
N THR A 18 -13.38 8.42 4.08
CA THR A 18 -11.97 8.34 3.67
C THR A 18 -11.83 7.20 2.66
N ILE A 19 -11.25 7.48 1.51
CA ILE A 19 -10.99 6.49 0.46
C ILE A 19 -9.49 6.20 0.48
N LEU A 20 -9.13 4.93 0.66
CA LEU A 20 -7.73 4.46 0.62
C LEU A 20 -7.54 3.52 -0.57
N PRO A 21 -7.04 4.02 -1.70
CA PRO A 21 -6.68 3.17 -2.84
C PRO A 21 -5.60 2.18 -2.43
N HIS A 22 -5.83 0.89 -2.74
CA HIS A 22 -4.86 -0.19 -2.53
C HIS A 22 -5.10 -1.29 -3.56
N THR A 23 -4.15 -2.21 -3.67
CA THR A 23 -4.37 -3.51 -4.29
C THR A 23 -4.02 -4.58 -3.26
N HIS A 24 -4.89 -5.55 -3.05
CA HIS A 24 -4.52 -6.80 -2.39
C HIS A 24 -3.70 -7.63 -3.38
N TRP A 25 -2.53 -8.11 -2.98
CA TRP A 25 -1.60 -8.80 -3.87
C TRP A 25 -1.08 -10.10 -3.26
N ASP A 26 -1.84 -11.18 -3.46
CA ASP A 26 -1.34 -12.52 -3.20
C ASP A 26 -0.11 -12.78 -4.08
N ARG A 27 1.04 -13.07 -3.45
CA ARG A 27 2.31 -13.29 -4.16
C ARG A 27 2.23 -14.49 -5.11
N GLU A 28 1.48 -15.50 -4.70
CA GLU A 28 1.12 -16.68 -5.47
C GLU A 28 -0.17 -17.29 -4.90
N TRP A 29 -1.03 -17.85 -5.76
CA TRP A 29 -2.27 -18.49 -5.32
C TRP A 29 -2.78 -19.51 -6.34
N TYR A 30 -3.81 -19.18 -7.12
CA TYR A 30 -4.40 -20.09 -8.12
C TYR A 30 -3.58 -20.25 -9.41
N ALA A 31 -2.51 -19.46 -9.56
CA ALA A 31 -1.57 -19.52 -10.66
C ALA A 31 -0.14 -19.47 -10.11
N PRO A 32 0.86 -19.97 -10.87
CA PRO A 32 2.25 -19.94 -10.44
C PRO A 32 2.75 -18.53 -10.11
N PHE A 33 3.70 -18.42 -9.18
CA PHE A 33 4.35 -17.16 -8.79
C PHE A 33 4.73 -16.26 -9.98
N GLN A 34 5.31 -16.82 -11.04
CA GLN A 34 5.77 -16.03 -12.19
C GLN A 34 4.62 -15.37 -12.97
N ASP A 35 3.42 -15.97 -12.97
CA ASP A 35 2.26 -15.35 -13.59
C ASP A 35 1.79 -14.13 -12.79
N PHE A 36 1.78 -14.24 -11.45
CA PHE A 36 1.52 -13.11 -10.57
C PHE A 36 2.59 -12.05 -10.72
N ARG A 37 3.88 -12.41 -10.62
CA ARG A 37 4.99 -11.47 -10.78
C ARG A 37 4.93 -10.71 -12.10
N HIS A 38 4.59 -11.37 -13.20
CA HIS A 38 4.40 -10.69 -14.49
C HIS A 38 3.28 -9.64 -14.44
N ARG A 39 2.14 -9.97 -13.82
CA ARG A 39 1.02 -9.03 -13.64
C ARG A 39 1.40 -7.86 -12.71
N LEU A 40 2.17 -8.12 -11.64
CA LEU A 40 2.67 -7.11 -10.71
C LEU A 40 3.53 -6.09 -11.44
N VAL A 41 4.49 -6.57 -12.24
CA VAL A 41 5.38 -5.70 -13.03
C VAL A 41 4.57 -4.84 -13.99
N ARG A 42 3.60 -5.43 -14.71
CA ARG A 42 2.73 -4.66 -15.61
C ARG A 42 1.89 -3.61 -14.88
N LEU A 43 1.35 -3.95 -13.72
CA LEU A 43 0.58 -3.01 -12.89
C LEU A 43 1.43 -1.83 -12.48
N LEU A 44 2.62 -2.08 -11.91
CA LEU A 44 3.49 -1.02 -11.38
C LEU A 44 4.15 -0.20 -12.49
N ASP A 45 4.53 -0.80 -13.61
CA ASP A 45 5.03 -0.08 -14.80
C ASP A 45 4.00 0.94 -15.30
N GLU A 46 2.70 0.59 -15.25
CA GLU A 46 1.62 1.50 -15.63
C GLU A 46 1.30 2.52 -14.53
N PHE A 47 1.27 2.07 -13.28
CA PHE A 47 0.74 2.83 -12.16
C PHE A 47 1.73 3.88 -11.62
N LEU A 48 3.00 3.54 -11.41
CA LEU A 48 3.96 4.42 -10.74
C LEU A 48 4.15 5.77 -11.47
N PRO A 49 4.26 5.82 -12.82
CA PRO A 49 4.37 7.10 -13.53
C PRO A 49 3.10 7.96 -13.40
N ARG A 50 1.91 7.35 -13.36
CA ARG A 50 0.65 8.08 -13.16
C ARG A 50 0.55 8.62 -11.74
N LEU A 51 0.90 7.80 -10.75
CA LEU A 51 0.96 8.23 -9.37
C LEU A 51 1.93 9.41 -9.23
N GLU A 52 3.12 9.36 -9.80
CA GLU A 52 4.07 10.48 -9.75
C GLU A 52 3.53 11.74 -10.44
N ALA A 53 2.92 11.62 -11.62
CA ALA A 53 2.48 12.75 -12.44
C ALA A 53 1.17 13.43 -12.01
N ASP A 54 0.25 12.70 -11.38
CA ASP A 54 -1.09 13.21 -11.04
C ASP A 54 -1.22 13.48 -9.52
N PRO A 55 -1.22 14.75 -9.08
CA PRO A 55 -1.32 15.11 -7.66
C PRO A 55 -2.66 14.76 -7.01
N SER A 56 -3.72 14.46 -7.78
CA SER A 56 -5.02 14.07 -7.23
C SER A 56 -4.99 12.72 -6.52
N TYR A 57 -4.00 11.88 -6.84
CA TYR A 57 -3.69 10.66 -6.10
C TYR A 57 -2.81 11.00 -4.89
N GLU A 58 -3.44 11.38 -3.78
CA GLU A 58 -2.71 11.77 -2.56
C GLU A 58 -1.92 10.60 -1.96
N HIS A 59 -2.49 9.38 -1.98
CA HIS A 59 -1.88 8.21 -1.35
C HIS A 59 -2.34 6.91 -2.03
N PHE A 60 -1.44 5.93 -2.09
CA PHE A 60 -1.73 4.55 -2.47
C PHE A 60 -1.06 3.58 -1.51
N LEU A 61 -1.82 2.63 -0.98
CA LEU A 61 -1.31 1.57 -0.11
C LEU A 61 -0.88 0.35 -0.95
N LEU A 62 0.40 0.01 -0.90
CA LEU A 62 0.96 -1.16 -1.59
C LEU A 62 0.92 -2.40 -0.69
N ASP A 63 -0.30 -2.77 -0.32
CA ASP A 63 -0.68 -4.03 0.35
C ASP A 63 -0.01 -4.36 1.70
N GLY A 64 0.68 -3.41 2.30
CA GLY A 64 1.27 -3.61 3.64
C GLY A 64 2.47 -4.55 3.69
N GLN A 65 2.99 -5.00 2.55
CA GLN A 65 4.12 -5.92 2.43
C GLN A 65 5.27 -5.33 1.63
N THR A 66 6.53 -5.64 1.97
CA THR A 66 7.69 -5.18 1.18
C THR A 66 8.10 -6.16 0.08
N ALA A 67 7.65 -7.43 0.13
CA ALA A 67 7.96 -8.42 -0.90
C ALA A 67 7.54 -7.99 -2.32
N VAL A 68 6.41 -7.29 -2.46
CA VAL A 68 5.95 -6.74 -3.75
C VAL A 68 6.94 -5.72 -4.35
N ILE A 69 7.66 -4.98 -3.51
CA ILE A 69 8.71 -4.06 -3.96
C ILE A 69 9.92 -4.84 -4.45
N ASP A 70 10.35 -5.83 -3.68
CA ASP A 70 11.52 -6.64 -4.02
C ASP A 70 11.29 -7.44 -5.31
N ASP A 71 10.12 -8.08 -5.44
CA ASP A 71 9.73 -8.82 -6.65
C ASP A 71 9.71 -7.94 -7.90
N TYR A 72 9.28 -6.68 -7.75
CA TYR A 72 9.26 -5.70 -8.82
C TYR A 72 10.67 -5.21 -9.17
N LEU A 73 11.46 -4.82 -8.18
CA LEU A 73 12.81 -4.27 -8.38
C LEU A 73 13.81 -5.29 -8.91
N GLU A 74 13.62 -6.57 -8.63
CA GLU A 74 14.39 -7.63 -9.28
C GLU A 74 14.17 -7.67 -10.81
N VAL A 75 13.05 -7.15 -11.33
CA VAL A 75 12.74 -7.07 -12.79
C VAL A 75 12.99 -5.66 -13.36
N ARG A 76 12.75 -4.63 -12.54
CA ARG A 76 12.83 -3.19 -12.87
C ARG A 76 13.72 -2.45 -11.87
N PRO A 77 15.04 -2.75 -11.81
CA PRO A 77 15.93 -2.13 -10.83
C PRO A 77 15.97 -0.60 -10.94
N GLU A 78 15.77 -0.04 -12.13
CA GLU A 78 15.69 1.39 -12.40
C GLU A 78 14.52 2.09 -11.69
N ALA A 79 13.46 1.36 -11.32
CA ALA A 79 12.31 1.92 -10.63
C ALA A 79 12.55 2.19 -9.13
N SER A 80 13.73 1.85 -8.62
CA SER A 80 14.10 2.11 -7.22
C SER A 80 13.98 3.60 -6.87
N GLU A 81 14.36 4.49 -7.78
CA GLU A 81 14.32 5.93 -7.54
C GLU A 81 12.90 6.47 -7.42
N ILE A 82 11.98 6.06 -8.29
CA ILE A 82 10.58 6.53 -8.25
C ILE A 82 9.88 6.01 -6.99
N LEU A 83 10.10 4.76 -6.61
CA LEU A 83 9.57 4.19 -5.37
C LEU A 83 10.08 4.93 -4.14
N ALA A 84 11.38 5.25 -4.10
CA ALA A 84 11.96 6.01 -2.99
C ALA A 84 11.43 7.44 -2.92
N ARG A 85 11.22 8.12 -4.06
CA ARG A 85 10.59 9.45 -4.08
C ARG A 85 9.15 9.40 -3.57
N LEU A 86 8.35 8.48 -4.09
CA LEU A 86 6.94 8.35 -3.71
C LEU A 86 6.78 7.94 -2.25
N GLY A 87 7.58 6.98 -1.77
CA GLY A 87 7.59 6.57 -0.36
C GLY A 87 8.01 7.70 0.58
N LYS A 88 9.09 8.43 0.28
CA LYS A 88 9.55 9.59 1.09
C LYS A 88 8.54 10.74 1.11
N SER A 89 7.81 10.96 0.02
CA SER A 89 6.72 11.94 -0.03
C SER A 89 5.46 11.50 0.71
N GLY A 90 5.39 10.23 1.15
CA GLY A 90 4.20 9.65 1.78
C GLY A 90 3.08 9.34 0.79
N ARG A 91 3.33 9.37 -0.52
CA ARG A 91 2.34 9.06 -1.56
C ARG A 91 2.18 7.57 -1.83
N LEU A 92 3.18 6.77 -1.43
CA LEU A 92 3.14 5.31 -1.48
C LEU A 92 3.33 4.76 -0.07
N GLY A 93 2.32 4.07 0.45
CA GLY A 93 2.36 3.36 1.72
C GLY A 93 3.02 1.99 1.57
N ILE A 94 4.07 1.74 2.35
CA ILE A 94 4.94 0.55 2.25
C ILE A 94 5.08 -0.12 3.63
N GLY A 95 5.06 -1.46 3.62
CA GLY A 95 5.20 -2.26 4.84
C GLY A 95 3.99 -2.10 5.78
N PRO A 96 4.09 -2.53 7.05
CA PRO A 96 5.32 -2.85 7.77
C PRO A 96 5.77 -4.30 7.67
N TRP A 97 4.99 -5.18 7.03
CA TRP A 97 5.31 -6.59 6.96
C TRP A 97 6.29 -6.88 5.82
N ALA A 98 7.11 -7.92 5.92
CA ALA A 98 7.87 -8.38 4.77
C ALA A 98 6.94 -9.11 3.78
N ILE A 99 6.06 -9.97 4.29
CA ILE A 99 4.97 -10.65 3.57
C ILE A 99 3.67 -10.66 4.39
N LEU A 100 2.53 -10.91 3.75
CA LEU A 100 1.27 -11.19 4.47
C LEU A 100 1.21 -12.70 4.82
N MET A 101 1.37 -13.04 6.11
CA MET A 101 1.42 -14.42 6.58
C MET A 101 0.07 -14.92 7.11
N ASP A 102 -0.08 -16.24 7.17
CA ASP A 102 -1.07 -16.87 8.03
C ASP A 102 -0.53 -16.96 9.47
N GLU A 103 -1.16 -16.24 10.39
CA GLU A 103 -0.71 -16.08 11.78
C GLU A 103 -0.66 -17.40 12.57
N TYR A 104 -1.52 -18.37 12.25
CA TYR A 104 -1.61 -19.63 13.00
C TYR A 104 -0.72 -20.74 12.44
N MET A 105 -0.16 -20.53 11.24
CA MET A 105 0.65 -21.52 10.54
C MET A 105 2.16 -21.27 10.66
N VAL A 106 2.56 -20.24 11.41
CA VAL A 106 3.97 -19.86 11.62
C VAL A 106 4.29 -19.68 13.11
N SER A 107 5.58 -19.72 13.43
CA SER A 107 6.01 -19.51 14.83
C SER A 107 5.87 -18.04 15.24
N GLY A 108 5.74 -17.78 16.54
CA GLY A 108 5.76 -16.40 17.06
C GLY A 108 7.03 -15.64 16.69
N GLU A 109 8.19 -16.33 16.64
CA GLU A 109 9.44 -15.73 16.17
C GLU A 109 9.35 -15.35 14.68
N THR A 110 8.70 -16.16 13.85
CA THR A 110 8.48 -15.83 12.43
C THR A 110 7.66 -14.55 12.27
N ILE A 111 6.64 -14.33 13.10
CA ILE A 111 5.83 -13.10 13.08
C ILE A 111 6.70 -11.88 13.42
N ILE A 112 7.51 -11.98 14.47
CA ILE A 112 8.43 -10.92 14.90
C ILE A 112 9.44 -10.61 13.77
N ARG A 113 10.03 -11.64 13.16
CA ARG A 113 10.98 -11.45 12.06
C ARG A 113 10.34 -10.85 10.82
N ASN A 114 9.13 -11.28 10.48
CA ASN A 114 8.39 -10.72 9.36
C ASN A 114 8.17 -9.21 9.52
N LEU A 115 7.80 -8.76 10.73
CA LEU A 115 7.64 -7.34 11.04
C LEU A 115 8.98 -6.60 11.03
N GLN A 116 10.01 -7.14 11.69
CA GLN A 116 11.34 -6.51 11.74
C GLN A 116 11.94 -6.32 10.34
N MET A 117 11.84 -7.34 9.50
CA MET A 117 12.35 -7.30 8.13
C MET A 117 11.57 -6.32 7.27
N GLY A 118 10.23 -6.31 7.36
CA GLY A 118 9.40 -5.39 6.58
C GLY A 118 9.60 -3.93 7.00
N ILE A 119 9.72 -3.64 8.30
CA ILE A 119 10.03 -2.29 8.79
C ILE A 119 11.40 -1.83 8.24
N ALA A 120 12.45 -2.64 8.44
CA ALA A 120 13.79 -2.29 7.99
C ALA A 120 13.84 -2.06 6.47
N ARG A 121 13.13 -2.90 5.69
CA ARG A 121 13.07 -2.74 4.24
C ARG A 121 12.29 -1.52 3.79
N ALA A 122 11.21 -1.17 4.48
CA ALA A 122 10.41 0.02 4.16
C ALA A 122 11.16 1.33 4.47
N GLU A 123 12.10 1.34 5.42
CA GLU A 123 12.94 2.51 5.73
C GLU A 123 13.82 2.93 4.55
N ASP A 124 14.25 2.00 3.69
CA ASP A 124 14.99 2.31 2.45
C ASP A 124 14.20 3.25 1.52
N PHE A 125 12.87 3.21 1.61
CA PHE A 125 11.94 3.97 0.77
C PHE A 125 11.27 5.14 1.49
N GLY A 126 11.65 5.44 2.72
CA GLY A 126 11.20 6.62 3.48
C GLY A 126 10.78 6.30 4.89
N SER A 127 9.73 5.49 5.06
CA SER A 127 9.29 5.01 6.37
C SER A 127 8.32 3.85 6.23
N ALA A 128 8.36 2.92 7.18
CA ALA A 128 7.32 1.92 7.34
C ALA A 128 5.99 2.56 7.77
N MET A 129 4.89 2.06 7.23
CA MET A 129 3.57 2.32 7.78
C MET A 129 3.44 1.80 9.21
N LYS A 130 2.72 2.53 10.06
CA LYS A 130 2.47 2.16 11.47
C LYS A 130 1.11 1.47 11.65
N VAL A 131 0.78 0.56 10.73
CA VAL A 131 -0.46 -0.23 10.73
C VAL A 131 -0.10 -1.65 10.31
N GLY A 132 -0.35 -2.63 11.18
CA GLY A 132 -0.07 -4.04 10.96
C GLY A 132 -1.34 -4.86 10.97
#